data_AF-A0A4R0UM99-F1
#
_entry.id   AF-A0A4R0UM99-F1
#
_cell.length_a   1.000
_cell.length_b   1.000
_cell.length_c   1.000
_cell.angle_alpha   90.00
_cell.angle_beta   90.00
_cell.angle_gamma   90.00
#
_symmetry.space_group_name_H-M   'P 1'
#
loop_
_entity.id
_entity.type
_entity.pdbx_description
1 polymer ?
#
loop_
_entity_poly.entity_id
_entity_poly.type
_entity_poly.pdbx_seq_one_letter_code
_entity_poly.pdbx_strand_id
1 'polypeptide(L)'
;MPRRQVVAPSIRSAEIAAWGNDCWLELPGCTKVGTEDDHIVPHAHGGKDTVPNLRRACKHCNASRQDRVLYGYGCRLHMIVCPPGSCDREAVDYIAQHAKPTDPVVSWASLAAAMRVDEADMEQRRAVAMAWSAAYRQFAKSRAPLDVWLVRTIPASRKHPQMLAEWIALDYDIQVLDPGYTESMARARNDMYRQLVRQWYALHLSQETIDARQAARRQQLAALGLRSMPSSVPSSRPEW
;
A
#
# COMPACT_ATOMS: atom_id res chain seq x y z
N MET A 1 15.31 22.62 -12.14
CA MET A 1 14.11 21.77 -12.25
C MET A 1 13.19 22.40 -13.28
N PRO A 2 12.74 21.69 -14.34
CA PRO A 2 11.78 22.25 -15.26
C PRO A 2 10.49 22.61 -14.49
N ARG A 3 9.92 23.78 -14.81
CA ARG A 3 8.70 24.30 -14.17
C ARG A 3 7.58 23.29 -14.40
N ARG A 4 6.89 22.87 -13.33
CA ARG A 4 5.75 21.92 -13.42
C ARG A 4 4.76 22.51 -14.43
N GLN A 5 4.49 21.78 -15.51
CA GLN A 5 3.59 22.22 -16.56
C GLN A 5 2.19 22.41 -15.96
N VAL A 6 1.57 23.56 -16.23
CA VAL A 6 0.24 23.87 -15.73
C VAL A 6 -0.78 23.21 -16.66
N VAL A 7 -1.64 22.37 -16.12
CA VAL A 7 -2.75 21.76 -16.87
C VAL A 7 -3.65 22.87 -17.43
N ALA A 8 -3.95 22.78 -18.72
CA ALA A 8 -4.77 23.77 -19.41
C ALA A 8 -6.16 23.88 -18.75
N PRO A 9 -6.70 25.11 -18.55
CA PRO A 9 -8.00 25.29 -17.89
C PRO A 9 -9.15 24.54 -18.55
N SER A 10 -9.15 24.39 -19.88
CA SER A 10 -10.16 23.63 -20.62
C SER A 10 -10.16 22.14 -20.26
N ILE A 11 -8.98 21.55 -20.09
CA ILE A 11 -8.83 20.14 -19.70
C ILE A 11 -9.31 19.94 -18.26
N ARG A 12 -8.95 20.85 -17.35
CA ARG A 12 -9.42 20.83 -15.97
C ARG A 12 -10.94 20.94 -15.88
N SER A 13 -11.55 21.87 -16.60
CA SER A 13 -13.01 22.02 -16.61
C SER A 13 -13.71 20.78 -17.14
N ALA A 14 -13.16 20.14 -18.19
CA ALA A 14 -13.69 18.90 -18.73
C ALA A 14 -13.52 17.71 -17.77
N GLU A 15 -12.41 17.64 -17.05
CA GLU A 15 -12.15 16.62 -16.03
C GLU A 15 -13.10 16.76 -14.83
N ILE A 16 -13.26 17.98 -14.30
CA ILE A 16 -14.23 18.25 -13.23
C ILE A 16 -15.67 17.91 -13.67
N ALA A 17 -16.02 18.24 -14.91
CA ALA A 17 -17.34 17.91 -15.45
C ALA A 17 -17.56 16.39 -15.58
N ALA A 18 -16.50 15.63 -15.87
CA ALA A 18 -16.57 14.18 -16.03
C ALA A 18 -16.54 13.41 -14.70
N TRP A 19 -15.74 13.85 -13.72
CA TRP A 19 -15.41 13.06 -12.53
C TRP A 19 -15.68 13.78 -11.20
N GLY A 20 -16.12 15.04 -11.23
CA GLY A 20 -16.34 15.87 -10.05
C GLY A 20 -15.07 16.57 -9.56
N ASN A 21 -15.23 17.39 -8.51
CA ASN A 21 -14.13 18.17 -7.92
C ASN A 21 -13.69 17.67 -6.53
N ASP A 22 -14.23 16.55 -6.08
CA ASP A 22 -13.82 15.97 -4.80
C ASP A 22 -12.45 15.33 -4.91
N CYS A 23 -11.70 15.32 -3.80
CA CYS A 23 -10.38 14.73 -3.75
C CYS A 23 -10.47 13.21 -3.88
N TRP A 24 -10.05 12.70 -5.03
CA TRP A 24 -10.17 11.30 -5.37
C TRP A 24 -9.31 10.36 -4.50
N LEU A 25 -8.20 10.86 -3.96
CA LEU A 25 -7.19 10.06 -3.24
C LEU A 25 -7.62 9.60 -1.86
N GLU A 26 -8.37 10.43 -1.13
CA GLU A 26 -8.80 10.15 0.24
C GLU A 26 -7.69 9.68 1.21
N LEU A 27 -6.44 10.12 0.99
CA LEU A 27 -5.34 9.78 1.89
C LEU A 27 -5.59 10.35 3.29
N PRO A 28 -5.00 9.76 4.34
CA PRO A 28 -5.17 10.26 5.71
C PRO A 28 -4.85 11.75 5.84
N GLY A 29 -5.77 12.53 6.40
CA GLY A 29 -5.70 14.00 6.44
C GLY A 29 -6.30 14.71 5.22
N CYS A 30 -7.03 14.00 4.36
CA CYS A 30 -7.73 14.58 3.21
C CYS A 30 -8.74 15.66 3.62
N THR A 31 -8.73 16.78 2.90
CA THR A 31 -9.67 17.91 3.08
C THR A 31 -10.89 17.80 2.17
N LYS A 32 -11.04 16.69 1.45
CA LYS A 32 -12.12 16.35 0.51
C LYS A 32 -12.27 17.25 -0.72
N VAL A 33 -11.76 18.48 -0.72
CA VAL A 33 -11.86 19.41 -1.86
C VAL A 33 -10.64 19.34 -2.77
N GLY A 34 -10.87 19.14 -4.06
CA GLY A 34 -9.85 19.09 -5.10
C GLY A 34 -9.30 20.45 -5.50
N THR A 35 -8.06 20.74 -5.11
CA THR A 35 -7.37 22.01 -5.43
C THR A 35 -6.25 21.82 -6.45
N GLU A 36 -5.80 20.58 -6.66
CA GLU A 36 -4.70 20.21 -7.53
C GLU A 36 -5.17 19.29 -8.66
N ASP A 37 -4.51 19.37 -9.82
CA ASP A 37 -4.61 18.38 -10.89
C ASP A 37 -3.63 17.24 -10.59
N ASP A 38 -4.14 16.05 -10.25
CA ASP A 38 -3.32 14.87 -9.99
C ASP A 38 -3.39 13.88 -11.15
N HIS A 39 -2.24 13.40 -11.61
CA HIS A 39 -2.16 12.45 -12.70
C HIS A 39 -2.22 11.01 -12.17
N ILE A 40 -3.21 10.23 -12.61
CA ILE A 40 -3.34 8.80 -12.25
C ILE A 40 -2.04 8.07 -12.61
N VAL A 41 -1.60 8.20 -13.86
CA VAL A 41 -0.24 7.87 -14.28
C VAL A 41 0.65 9.09 -14.04
N PRO A 42 1.61 9.06 -13.10
CA PRO A 42 2.47 10.20 -12.81
C PRO A 42 3.20 10.72 -14.05
N HIS A 43 3.44 12.04 -14.12
CA HIS A 43 4.21 12.65 -15.21
C HIS A 43 5.63 12.07 -15.31
N ALA A 44 6.26 11.71 -14.18
CA ALA A 44 7.56 11.03 -14.15
C ALA A 44 7.56 9.68 -14.90
N HIS A 45 6.38 9.10 -15.14
CA HIS A 45 6.18 7.86 -15.90
C HIS A 45 5.68 8.10 -17.33
N GLY A 46 5.62 9.35 -17.78
CA GLY A 46 5.10 9.72 -19.10
C GLY A 46 3.59 9.96 -19.15
N GLY A 47 2.93 10.10 -18.00
CA GLY A 47 1.52 10.46 -17.92
C GLY A 47 1.23 11.81 -18.59
N LYS A 48 0.14 11.86 -19.36
CA LYS A 48 -0.25 13.03 -20.16
C LYS A 48 -1.33 13.86 -19.45
N ASP A 49 -1.39 15.14 -19.79
CA ASP A 49 -2.47 16.06 -19.39
C ASP A 49 -3.73 15.74 -20.21
N THR A 50 -4.48 14.73 -19.81
CA THR A 50 -5.72 14.34 -20.49
C THR A 50 -6.82 14.05 -19.48
N VAL A 51 -8.07 14.28 -19.87
CA VAL A 51 -9.25 14.01 -19.02
C VAL A 51 -9.25 12.58 -18.46
N PRO A 52 -8.89 11.52 -19.22
CA PRO A 52 -8.81 10.18 -18.65
C PRO A 52 -7.70 10.00 -17.61
N ASN A 53 -6.59 10.74 -17.70
CA ASN A 53 -5.43 10.57 -16.83
C ASN A 53 -5.40 11.54 -15.64
N LEU A 54 -6.33 12.48 -15.54
CA LEU A 54 -6.37 13.49 -14.48
C LEU A 54 -7.53 13.25 -13.52
N ARG A 55 -7.29 13.43 -12.22
CA ARG A 55 -8.32 13.49 -11.19
C ARG A 55 -8.04 14.64 -10.23
N ARG A 56 -9.08 15.28 -9.72
CA ARG A 56 -8.93 16.33 -8.69
C ARG A 56 -8.45 15.78 -7.36
N ALA A 57 -7.42 16.40 -6.79
CA ALA A 57 -6.88 16.05 -5.48
C ALA A 57 -6.72 17.28 -4.59
N CYS A 58 -6.90 17.15 -3.28
CA CYS A 58 -6.51 18.23 -2.38
C CYS A 58 -4.99 18.34 -2.30
N LYS A 59 -4.49 19.54 -1.97
CA LYS A 59 -3.05 19.81 -1.86
C LYS A 59 -2.31 18.82 -0.96
N HIS A 60 -2.91 18.46 0.18
CA HIS A 60 -2.34 17.49 1.12
C HIS A 60 -2.17 16.11 0.48
N CYS A 61 -3.22 15.59 -0.15
CA CYS A 61 -3.19 14.27 -0.76
C CYS A 61 -2.22 14.23 -1.96
N ASN A 62 -2.24 15.24 -2.84
CA ASN A 62 -1.32 15.32 -3.98
C ASN A 62 0.16 15.31 -3.51
N ALA A 63 0.48 16.11 -2.47
CA ALA A 63 1.82 16.16 -1.90
C ALA A 63 2.24 14.84 -1.23
N SER A 64 1.31 14.18 -0.52
CA SER A 64 1.57 12.91 0.15
C SER A 64 1.71 11.76 -0.84
N ARG A 65 0.90 11.74 -1.90
CA ARG A 65 0.93 10.70 -2.94
C ARG A 65 2.28 10.67 -3.65
N GLN A 66 2.79 11.84 -4.07
CA GLN A 66 3.96 11.93 -4.95
C GLN A 66 3.76 11.06 -6.21
N ASP A 67 4.81 10.40 -6.69
CA ASP A 67 4.75 9.48 -7.84
C ASP A 67 4.28 8.06 -7.47
N ARG A 68 3.65 7.87 -6.29
CA ARG A 68 3.18 6.54 -5.92
C ARG A 68 2.06 6.09 -6.85
N VAL A 69 2.20 4.87 -7.35
CA VAL A 69 1.24 4.27 -8.28
C VAL A 69 0.02 3.71 -7.54
N LEU A 70 -1.14 3.81 -8.18
CA LEU A 70 -2.36 3.12 -7.77
C LEU A 70 -2.24 1.64 -8.17
N TYR A 71 -2.71 0.73 -7.34
CA TYR A 71 -2.74 -0.68 -7.69
C TYR A 71 -3.53 -0.91 -9.00
N GLY A 72 -2.96 -1.72 -9.91
CA GLY A 72 -3.46 -1.88 -11.28
C GLY A 72 -2.71 -1.05 -12.32
N TYR A 73 -1.89 -0.08 -11.92
CA TYR A 73 -0.93 0.60 -12.78
C TYR A 73 0.50 0.50 -12.21
N GLY A 74 1.46 0.12 -13.05
CA GLY A 74 2.84 -0.10 -12.62
C GLY A 74 2.95 -1.25 -11.62
N CYS A 75 3.74 -1.05 -10.58
CA CYS A 75 4.02 -2.08 -9.59
C CYS A 75 2.78 -2.44 -8.76
N ARG A 76 2.48 -3.74 -8.64
CA ARG A 76 1.43 -4.30 -7.79
C ARG A 76 2.05 -4.71 -6.47
N LEU A 77 1.66 -4.04 -5.39
CA LEU A 77 2.16 -4.34 -4.05
C LEU A 77 1.17 -5.23 -3.31
N HIS A 78 1.67 -6.39 -2.88
CA HIS A 78 0.98 -7.35 -2.02
C HIS A 78 1.53 -7.23 -0.60
N MET A 79 0.74 -6.67 0.30
CA MET A 79 1.11 -6.38 1.69
C MET A 79 0.63 -7.51 2.60
N ILE A 80 1.56 -8.28 3.16
CA ILE A 80 1.26 -9.26 4.20
C ILE A 80 1.45 -8.59 5.56
N VAL A 81 0.40 -8.56 6.36
CA VAL A 81 0.41 -8.04 7.74
C VAL A 81 0.17 -9.19 8.71
N CYS A 82 1.08 -9.36 9.66
CA CYS A 82 1.01 -10.48 10.60
C CYS A 82 1.59 -10.09 11.97
N PRO A 83 1.16 -10.73 13.07
CA PRO A 83 1.68 -10.43 14.39
C PRO A 83 3.19 -10.74 14.52
N PRO A 84 3.91 -10.03 15.40
CA PRO A 84 5.37 -10.15 15.52
C PRO A 84 5.79 -11.51 16.08
N GLY A 85 6.76 -12.15 15.45
CA GLY A 85 7.39 -13.37 15.98
C GLY A 85 6.52 -14.61 16.00
N SER A 86 5.27 -14.53 15.53
CA SER A 86 4.37 -15.68 15.42
C SER A 86 4.16 -16.17 14.00
N CYS A 87 4.40 -15.30 12.99
CA CYS A 87 3.93 -15.53 11.62
C CYS A 87 4.94 -15.16 10.53
N ASP A 88 6.19 -14.85 10.87
CA ASP A 88 7.19 -14.47 9.85
C ASP A 88 7.44 -15.63 8.87
N ARG A 89 7.45 -16.87 9.35
CA ARG A 89 7.56 -18.07 8.50
C ARG A 89 6.29 -18.29 7.69
N GLU A 90 5.13 -18.23 8.33
CA GLU A 90 3.82 -18.39 7.71
C GLU A 90 3.59 -17.35 6.60
N ALA A 91 4.06 -16.12 6.78
CA ALA A 91 4.03 -15.08 5.77
C ALA A 91 4.91 -15.43 4.56
N VAL A 92 6.12 -15.94 4.79
CA VAL A 92 7.01 -16.39 3.70
C VAL A 92 6.44 -17.61 2.99
N ASP A 93 5.87 -18.57 3.72
CA ASP A 93 5.23 -19.77 3.16
C ASP A 93 3.99 -19.41 2.33
N TYR A 94 3.16 -18.48 2.82
CA TYR A 94 2.03 -17.94 2.07
C TYR A 94 2.51 -17.29 0.77
N ILE A 95 3.55 -16.44 0.85
CA ILE A 95 4.13 -15.80 -0.34
C ILE A 95 4.63 -16.86 -1.32
N ALA A 96 5.36 -17.88 -0.85
CA ALA A 96 5.88 -18.94 -1.71
C ALA A 96 4.79 -19.72 -2.47
N GLN A 97 3.59 -19.81 -1.91
CA GLN A 97 2.44 -20.46 -2.55
C GLN A 97 1.71 -19.58 -3.57
N HIS A 98 1.81 -18.25 -3.45
CA HIS A 98 1.00 -17.30 -4.23
C HIS A 98 1.81 -16.46 -5.23
N ALA A 99 3.09 -16.23 -4.94
CA ALA A 99 4.03 -15.48 -5.75
C ALA A 99 4.59 -16.35 -6.88
N LYS A 100 4.96 -15.71 -7.99
CA LYS A 100 5.78 -16.36 -9.01
C LYS A 100 7.24 -16.43 -8.52
N PRO A 101 8.04 -17.40 -9.00
CA PRO A 101 9.45 -17.51 -8.62
C PRO A 101 10.30 -16.25 -8.88
N THR A 102 9.87 -15.39 -9.80
CA THR A 102 10.56 -14.15 -10.17
C THR A 102 10.07 -12.91 -9.41
N ASP A 103 9.02 -13.04 -8.61
CA ASP A 103 8.42 -11.90 -7.91
C ASP A 103 9.33 -11.45 -6.75
N PRO A 104 9.65 -10.15 -6.62
CA PRO A 104 10.45 -9.67 -5.50
C PRO A 104 9.73 -9.84 -4.15
N VAL A 105 10.44 -10.36 -3.17
CA VAL A 105 9.96 -10.50 -1.78
C VAL A 105 10.77 -9.60 -0.86
N VAL A 106 10.07 -8.73 -0.13
CA VAL A 106 10.64 -7.77 0.83
C VAL A 106 10.09 -8.07 2.22
N SER A 107 10.73 -8.98 2.93
CA SER A 107 10.41 -9.32 4.32
C SER A 107 11.56 -8.95 5.25
N TRP A 108 11.27 -8.73 6.53
CA TRP A 108 12.33 -8.49 7.52
C TRP A 108 13.27 -9.70 7.61
N ALA A 109 12.73 -10.92 7.66
CA ALA A 109 13.51 -12.16 7.75
C ALA A 109 14.47 -12.35 6.57
N SER A 110 13.99 -12.18 5.33
CA SER A 110 14.82 -12.32 4.12
C SER A 110 15.90 -11.24 4.05
N LEU A 111 15.56 -10.00 4.40
CA LEU A 111 16.54 -8.90 4.41
C LEU A 111 17.58 -9.08 5.52
N ALA A 112 17.17 -9.48 6.73
CA ALA A 112 18.07 -9.73 7.85
C ALA A 112 19.10 -10.82 7.51
N ALA A 113 18.63 -11.93 6.91
CA ALA A 113 19.51 -13.01 6.45
C ALA A 113 20.49 -12.51 5.36
N ALA A 114 20.00 -11.79 4.36
CA ALA A 114 20.84 -11.27 3.27
C ALA A 114 21.87 -10.23 3.76
N MET A 115 21.49 -9.40 4.73
CA MET A 115 22.35 -8.37 5.33
C MET A 115 23.29 -8.91 6.41
N ARG A 116 23.17 -10.21 6.77
CA ARG A 116 23.98 -10.88 7.79
C ARG A 116 23.95 -10.18 9.15
N VAL A 117 22.77 -9.72 9.56
CA VAL A 117 22.62 -8.99 10.82
C VAL A 117 22.55 -9.91 12.04
N ASP A 118 23.06 -9.43 13.16
CA ASP A 118 22.74 -9.98 14.47
C ASP A 118 21.39 -9.43 14.94
N GLU A 119 20.41 -10.30 15.17
CA GLU A 119 19.08 -9.89 15.65
C GLU A 119 19.09 -9.30 17.06
N ALA A 120 20.13 -9.57 17.86
CA ALA A 120 20.30 -9.01 19.20
C ALA A 120 20.77 -7.55 19.15
N ASP A 121 21.39 -7.12 18.04
CA ASP A 121 21.87 -5.75 17.86
C ASP A 121 20.76 -4.83 17.33
N MET A 122 20.37 -3.86 18.16
CA MET A 122 19.31 -2.91 17.85
C MET A 122 19.61 -1.99 16.67
N GLU A 123 20.88 -1.62 16.43
CA GLU A 123 21.23 -0.78 15.28
C GLU A 123 21.18 -1.57 13.98
N GLN A 124 21.56 -2.84 14.01
CA GLN A 124 21.43 -3.71 12.84
C GLN A 124 19.97 -4.03 12.51
N ARG A 125 19.11 -4.23 13.53
CA ARG A 125 17.65 -4.34 13.32
C ARG A 125 17.07 -3.09 12.65
N ARG A 126 17.55 -1.89 13.04
CA ARG A 126 17.15 -0.63 12.40
C ARG A 126 17.62 -0.55 10.96
N ALA A 127 18.84 -1.04 10.65
CA ALA A 127 19.33 -1.10 9.27
C ALA A 127 18.42 -1.95 8.37
N VAL A 128 17.94 -3.11 8.84
CA VAL A 128 16.96 -3.93 8.10
C VAL A 128 15.65 -3.17 7.88
N ALA A 129 15.13 -2.49 8.91
CA ALA A 129 13.91 -1.68 8.79
C ALA A 129 14.07 -0.50 7.81
N MET A 130 15.27 0.09 7.73
CA MET A 130 15.62 1.11 6.75
C MET A 130 15.65 0.54 5.33
N ALA A 131 16.26 -0.63 5.13
CA ALA A 131 16.30 -1.33 3.85
C ALA A 131 14.88 -1.66 3.35
N TRP A 132 14.03 -2.23 4.22
CA TRP A 132 12.61 -2.47 3.92
C TRP A 132 11.91 -1.17 3.49
N SER A 133 12.10 -0.10 4.27
CA SER A 133 11.45 1.18 3.99
C SER A 133 11.93 1.82 2.69
N ALA A 134 13.19 1.62 2.32
CA ALA A 134 13.74 2.09 1.05
C ALA A 134 13.17 1.29 -0.13
N ALA A 135 13.14 -0.04 -0.01
CA ALA A 135 12.56 -0.93 -1.02
C ALA A 135 11.08 -0.60 -1.27
N TYR A 136 10.27 -0.54 -0.21
CA TYR A 136 8.86 -0.15 -0.30
C TYR A 136 8.67 1.19 -1.04
N ARG A 137 9.43 2.23 -0.65
CA ARG A 137 9.31 3.56 -1.28
C ARG A 137 9.65 3.55 -2.77
N GLN A 138 10.61 2.72 -3.19
CA GLN A 138 10.97 2.61 -4.61
C GLN A 138 9.96 1.80 -5.39
N PHE A 139 9.53 0.64 -4.88
CA PHE A 139 8.53 -0.17 -5.55
C PHE A 139 7.18 0.54 -5.65
N ALA A 140 6.76 1.27 -4.62
CA ALA A 140 5.53 2.06 -4.63
C ALA A 140 5.52 3.16 -5.71
N LYS A 141 6.68 3.57 -6.22
CA LYS A 141 6.81 4.55 -7.30
C LYS A 141 7.21 3.92 -8.63
N SER A 142 7.32 2.59 -8.71
CA SER A 142 7.80 1.95 -9.93
C SER A 142 6.68 1.84 -10.97
N ARG A 143 6.98 2.28 -12.20
CA ARG A 143 6.13 2.04 -13.37
C ARG A 143 6.25 0.63 -13.93
N ALA A 144 7.22 -0.16 -13.47
CA ALA A 144 7.40 -1.52 -13.95
C ALA A 144 6.27 -2.41 -13.41
N PRO A 145 5.64 -3.26 -14.25
CA PRO A 145 4.48 -4.07 -13.88
C PRO A 145 4.87 -5.32 -13.07
N LEU A 146 5.60 -5.12 -11.98
CA LEU A 146 6.08 -6.16 -11.07
C LEU A 146 5.01 -6.51 -10.04
N ASP A 147 4.90 -7.78 -9.67
CA ASP A 147 4.24 -8.23 -8.45
C ASP A 147 5.27 -8.24 -7.33
N VAL A 148 5.10 -7.41 -6.30
CA VAL A 148 6.05 -7.29 -5.19
C VAL A 148 5.35 -7.63 -3.89
N TRP A 149 5.91 -8.60 -3.17
CA TRP A 149 5.37 -9.09 -1.91
C TRP A 149 6.14 -8.48 -0.74
N LEU A 150 5.45 -7.82 0.17
CA LEU A 150 6.06 -7.16 1.33
C LEU A 150 5.43 -7.67 2.62
N VAL A 151 6.26 -8.04 3.58
CA VAL A 151 5.79 -8.42 4.93
C VAL A 151 6.01 -7.26 5.89
N ARG A 152 5.00 -6.90 6.68
CA ARG A 152 5.11 -5.88 7.71
C ARG A 152 4.22 -6.16 8.92
N THR A 153 4.83 -6.23 10.09
CA THR A 153 4.09 -6.46 11.34
C THR A 153 3.14 -5.31 11.69
N ILE A 154 3.68 -4.11 11.87
CA ILE A 154 2.89 -2.92 12.24
C ILE A 154 2.82 -2.02 11.02
N PRO A 155 1.64 -1.84 10.40
CA PRO A 155 1.45 -0.98 9.23
C PRO A 155 1.36 0.50 9.67
N ALA A 156 2.37 0.95 10.40
CA ALA A 156 2.59 2.32 10.84
C ALA A 156 4.10 2.58 11.01
N SER A 157 4.50 3.84 10.92
CA SER A 157 5.85 4.33 11.24
C SER A 157 5.78 5.81 11.62
N ARG A 158 6.87 6.36 12.18
CA ARG A 158 6.95 7.80 12.45
C ARG A 158 6.68 8.67 11.21
N LYS A 159 7.12 8.24 10.02
CA LYS A 159 6.92 8.98 8.76
C LYS A 159 5.55 8.74 8.11
N HIS A 160 4.95 7.58 8.38
CA HIS A 160 3.66 7.14 7.85
C HIS A 160 2.84 6.52 8.97
N PRO A 161 2.28 7.33 9.90
CA PRO A 161 1.57 6.82 11.06
C PRO A 161 0.26 6.11 10.69
N GLN A 162 -0.31 6.43 9.53
CA GLN A 162 -1.55 5.85 9.02
C GLN A 162 -1.30 5.02 7.74
N MET A 163 -0.15 4.33 7.68
CA MET A 163 0.31 3.59 6.49
C MET A 163 -0.72 2.57 5.97
N LEU A 164 -1.43 1.86 6.85
CA LEU A 164 -2.52 0.97 6.43
C LEU A 164 -3.62 1.71 5.63
N ALA A 165 -4.03 2.89 6.10
CA ALA A 165 -5.04 3.69 5.42
C ALA A 165 -4.50 4.25 4.10
N GLU A 166 -3.20 4.59 4.02
CA GLU A 166 -2.56 4.94 2.75
C GLU A 166 -2.59 3.78 1.75
N TRP A 167 -2.29 2.56 2.19
CA TRP A 167 -2.32 1.36 1.35
C TRP A 167 -3.71 1.07 0.81
N ILE A 168 -4.74 1.16 1.66
CA ILE A 168 -6.13 1.01 1.24
C ILE A 168 -6.50 2.08 0.22
N ALA A 169 -6.16 3.36 0.49
CA ALA A 169 -6.47 4.47 -0.41
C ALA A 169 -5.82 4.32 -1.81
N LEU A 170 -4.63 3.72 -1.86
CA LEU A 170 -3.89 3.37 -3.08
C LEU A 170 -4.24 1.98 -3.64
N ASP A 171 -5.24 1.32 -3.04
CA ASP A 171 -5.80 0.02 -3.43
C ASP A 171 -4.79 -1.12 -3.48
N TYR A 172 -3.72 -1.03 -2.68
CA TYR A 172 -2.76 -2.13 -2.54
C TYR A 172 -3.47 -3.39 -2.04
N ASP A 173 -2.98 -4.54 -2.49
CA ASP A 173 -3.47 -5.83 -2.02
C ASP A 173 -2.96 -6.07 -0.59
N ILE A 174 -3.84 -6.49 0.32
CA ILE A 174 -3.52 -6.57 1.76
C ILE A 174 -4.09 -7.87 2.31
N GLN A 175 -3.19 -8.73 2.80
CA GLN A 175 -3.53 -9.97 3.48
C GLN A 175 -3.13 -9.87 4.96
N VAL A 176 -4.08 -10.17 5.84
CA VAL A 176 -3.84 -10.36 7.28
C VAL A 176 -3.64 -11.85 7.52
N LEU A 177 -2.49 -12.22 8.10
CA LEU A 177 -2.23 -13.56 8.59
C LEU A 177 -2.24 -13.51 10.12
N ASP A 178 -3.33 -14.03 10.70
CA ASP A 178 -3.59 -13.97 12.13
C ASP A 178 -3.89 -15.38 12.68
N PRO A 179 -3.01 -15.95 13.53
CA PRO A 179 -3.23 -17.23 14.18
C PRO A 179 -4.06 -17.12 15.47
N GLY A 180 -4.45 -15.91 15.87
CA GLY A 180 -5.21 -15.62 17.08
C GLY A 180 -4.34 -15.28 18.30
N TYR A 181 -4.89 -14.45 19.19
CA TYR A 181 -4.15 -13.82 20.29
C TYR A 181 -3.43 -14.82 21.18
N THR A 182 -4.12 -15.90 21.55
CA THR A 182 -3.57 -16.96 22.42
C THR A 182 -2.34 -17.61 21.79
N GLU A 183 -2.42 -17.95 20.50
CA GLU A 183 -1.33 -18.59 19.77
C GLU A 183 -0.14 -17.63 19.59
N SER A 184 -0.39 -16.37 19.21
CA SER A 184 0.67 -15.35 19.14
C SER A 184 1.34 -15.10 20.49
N MET A 185 0.58 -15.09 21.59
CA MET A 185 1.12 -14.92 22.94
C MET A 185 1.92 -16.13 23.42
N ALA A 186 1.55 -17.34 23.01
CA ALA A 186 2.30 -18.56 23.30
C ALA A 186 3.64 -18.60 22.54
N ARG A 187 3.66 -18.13 21.29
CA ARG A 187 4.87 -18.06 20.44
C ARG A 187 5.83 -16.93 20.80
N ALA A 188 5.41 -15.94 21.58
CA ALA A 188 6.24 -14.79 21.94
C ALA A 188 7.46 -15.21 22.78
N ARG A 189 8.67 -15.02 22.23
CA ARG A 189 9.94 -15.48 22.82
C ARG A 189 10.36 -14.78 24.12
N ASN A 190 9.88 -13.57 24.37
CA ASN A 190 10.21 -12.77 25.56
C ASN A 190 9.17 -11.66 25.79
N ASP A 191 9.30 -10.92 26.89
CA ASP A 191 8.35 -9.88 27.28
C ASP A 191 8.23 -8.74 26.27
N MET A 192 9.31 -8.39 25.58
CA MET A 192 9.28 -7.41 24.50
C MET A 192 8.35 -7.90 23.35
N TYR A 193 8.46 -9.17 22.94
CA TYR A 193 7.56 -9.73 21.93
C TYR A 193 6.12 -9.82 22.44
N ARG A 194 5.89 -10.16 23.72
CA ARG A 194 4.54 -10.13 24.31
C ARG A 194 3.92 -8.73 24.27
N GLN A 195 4.72 -7.68 24.53
CA GLN A 195 4.26 -6.29 24.39
C GLN A 195 3.91 -5.95 22.94
N LEU A 196 4.74 -6.35 21.98
CA LEU A 196 4.47 -6.12 20.55
C LEU A 196 3.22 -6.87 20.07
N VAL A 197 2.98 -8.09 20.56
CA VAL A 197 1.74 -8.85 20.30
C VAL A 197 0.53 -8.07 20.84
N ARG A 198 0.56 -7.62 22.10
CA ARG A 198 -0.53 -6.79 22.66
C ARG A 198 -0.79 -5.53 21.83
N GLN A 199 0.27 -4.83 21.41
CA GLN A 199 0.15 -3.65 20.55
C GLN A 199 -0.48 -3.99 19.20
N TRP A 200 -0.12 -5.13 18.60
CA TRP A 200 -0.68 -5.57 17.32
C TRP A 200 -2.18 -5.85 17.43
N TYR A 201 -2.63 -6.59 18.44
CA TYR A 201 -4.07 -6.89 18.60
C TYR A 201 -4.89 -5.66 19.01
N ALA A 202 -4.28 -4.66 19.65
CA ALA A 202 -4.92 -3.37 19.90
C ALA A 202 -5.21 -2.57 18.61
N LEU A 203 -4.63 -2.96 17.47
CA LEU A 203 -4.98 -2.39 16.16
C LEU A 203 -6.31 -2.93 15.61
N HIS A 204 -6.86 -3.99 16.21
CA HIS A 204 -8.10 -4.65 15.78
C HIS A 204 -8.12 -5.00 14.29
N LEU A 205 -6.99 -5.49 13.77
CA LEU A 205 -6.87 -5.90 12.37
C LEU A 205 -7.47 -7.28 12.17
N SER A 206 -8.29 -7.42 11.14
CA SER A 206 -8.76 -8.71 10.63
C SER A 206 -8.92 -8.63 9.11
N GLN A 207 -8.86 -9.75 8.41
CA GLN A 207 -9.07 -9.77 6.96
C GLN A 207 -10.43 -9.15 6.60
N GLU A 208 -11.49 -9.50 7.33
CA GLU A 208 -12.84 -8.97 7.10
C GLU A 208 -12.89 -7.44 7.15
N THR A 209 -12.26 -6.82 8.17
CA THR A 209 -12.22 -5.35 8.28
C THR A 209 -11.43 -4.68 7.16
N ILE A 210 -10.38 -5.35 6.64
CA ILE A 210 -9.59 -4.87 5.50
C ILE A 210 -10.41 -4.97 4.22
N ASP A 211 -11.03 -6.13 3.99
CA ASP A 211 -11.85 -6.41 2.80
C ASP A 211 -13.01 -5.43 2.69
N ALA A 212 -13.72 -5.15 3.78
CA ALA A 212 -14.81 -4.18 3.78
C ALA A 212 -14.35 -2.78 3.37
N ARG A 213 -13.18 -2.34 3.87
CA ARG A 213 -12.60 -1.02 3.53
C ARG A 213 -12.08 -0.98 2.10
N GLN A 214 -11.44 -2.05 1.63
CA GLN A 214 -11.00 -2.17 0.24
C GLN A 214 -12.19 -2.22 -0.72
N ALA A 215 -13.28 -2.92 -0.39
CA ALA A 215 -14.49 -2.97 -1.20
C ALA A 215 -15.10 -1.57 -1.37
N ALA A 216 -15.26 -0.83 -0.27
CA ALA A 216 -15.74 0.55 -0.31
C ALA A 216 -14.82 1.43 -1.19
N ARG A 217 -13.50 1.28 -1.04
CA ARG A 217 -12.55 2.05 -1.85
C ARG A 217 -12.60 1.68 -3.33
N ARG A 218 -12.69 0.40 -3.67
CA ARG A 218 -12.78 -0.08 -5.06
C ARG A 218 -14.06 0.39 -5.73
N GLN A 219 -15.18 0.48 -4.99
CA GLN A 219 -16.42 1.07 -5.49
C GLN A 219 -16.23 2.55 -5.85
N GLN A 220 -15.55 3.34 -5.01
CA GLN A 220 -15.22 4.73 -5.32
C GLN A 220 -14.32 4.83 -6.57
N LEU A 221 -13.28 3.98 -6.65
CA LEU A 221 -12.37 3.96 -7.80
C LEU A 221 -13.10 3.60 -9.09
N ALA A 222 -14.08 2.68 -9.03
CA ALA A 222 -14.91 2.34 -10.18
C ALA A 222 -15.81 3.50 -10.61
N ALA A 223 -16.44 4.22 -9.67
CA ALA A 223 -17.21 5.43 -9.98
C ALA A 223 -16.34 6.52 -10.65
N LEU A 224 -15.05 6.54 -10.34
CA LEU A 224 -14.06 7.42 -10.96
C LEU A 224 -13.46 6.85 -12.26
N GLY A 225 -13.93 5.71 -12.77
CA GLY A 225 -13.38 5.07 -13.98
C GLY A 225 -11.93 4.58 -13.84
N LEU A 226 -11.46 4.35 -12.61
CA LEU A 226 -10.09 3.90 -12.30
C LEU A 226 -10.01 2.40 -12.03
N ARG A 227 -11.15 1.71 -12.00
CA ARG A 227 -11.25 0.27 -11.81
C ARG A 227 -12.51 -0.28 -12.48
N SER A 228 -12.42 -1.48 -13.02
CA SER A 228 -13.60 -2.25 -13.45
C SER A 228 -14.23 -2.94 -12.24
N MET A 229 -15.56 -2.87 -12.07
CA MET A 229 -16.24 -3.66 -11.05
C MET A 229 -16.17 -5.14 -11.43
N PRO A 230 -15.87 -6.07 -10.49
CA PRO A 230 -15.95 -7.49 -10.79
C PRO A 230 -17.40 -7.84 -11.16
N SER A 231 -17.58 -8.60 -12.24
CA SER A 231 -18.85 -9.23 -12.56
C SER A 231 -19.23 -10.20 -11.43
N SER A 232 -20.51 -10.48 -11.24
CA SER A 232 -21.07 -11.29 -10.14
C SER A 232 -20.68 -12.78 -10.15
N VAL A 233 -19.58 -13.15 -10.81
CA VAL A 233 -19.04 -14.51 -10.83
C VAL A 233 -17.90 -14.57 -9.80
N PRO A 234 -17.93 -15.51 -8.83
CA PRO A 234 -16.84 -15.64 -7.87
C PRO A 234 -15.60 -16.15 -8.59
N SER A 235 -14.70 -15.24 -8.95
CA SER A 235 -13.34 -15.55 -9.37
C SER A 235 -12.43 -15.44 -8.15
N SER A 236 -11.55 -16.41 -7.95
CA SER A 236 -10.55 -16.41 -6.87
C SER A 236 -9.45 -15.35 -7.04
N ARG A 237 -9.54 -14.46 -8.05
CA ARG A 237 -8.69 -13.27 -8.25
C ARG A 237 -9.43 -12.23 -9.11
N PRO A 238 -9.16 -10.91 -8.96
CA PRO A 238 -9.68 -9.92 -9.89
C PRO A 238 -9.13 -10.20 -11.30
N GLU A 239 -10.03 -10.41 -12.26
CA GLU A 239 -9.70 -10.37 -13.69
C GLU A 239 -9.72 -8.90 -14.17
N TRP A 240 -8.79 -8.57 -15.06
CA TRP A 240 -8.56 -7.23 -15.63
C TRP A 240 -8.98 -7.21 -17.10
#